data_AF-A0A820SZ11-F1
#
_entry.id   AF-A0A820SZ11-F1
#
_cell.length_a   1.000
_cell.length_b   1.000
_cell.length_c   1.000
_cell.angle_alpha   90.00
_cell.angle_beta   90.00
_cell.angle_gamma   90.00
#
_symmetry.space_group_name_H-M   'P 1'
#
loop_
_entity.id
_entity.type
_entity.pdbx_description
1 polymer ?
#
loop_
_entity_poly.entity_id
_entity_poly.type
_entity_poly.pdbx_seq_one_letter_code
_entity_poly.pdbx_strand_id
1 'polypeptide(L)'
;MRQTEKNIAEEKQRHEDALNQIEKLEKHMKSYANETDEFLKDLFTDLTGQVKEAIGKVEWFKKWGVHFLPSLTRAHLLQFCNNFKDPGVQHYGSGSLFSQIRDEMDDIFCGLPAPKRTETGATIDMSVFHNASAGCFYGECSVRLMNGSSKLVKDVQPGDRLGPHGGMVKFVVKTICKNRKAKMVIVDNNLIITAWHPIRVNQQWIMPCSLVSSPNEISCEAVYNFALDRGHTVLVNDFECVTLGHGFQEDVVRHAYYGSERVIKDLEKFNMQQNNGGIIEISDKMLQRKNKTGLVKGLQWQGILVQ
;
A
#
# COMPACT_ATOMS: atom_id res chain seq x y z
N MET A 1 10.84 -42.57 -11.49
CA MET A 1 10.04 -41.97 -12.59
C MET A 1 8.55 -42.24 -12.41
N ARG A 2 8.06 -43.49 -12.51
CA ARG A 2 6.60 -43.78 -12.42
C ARG A 2 5.89 -43.28 -11.15
N GLN A 3 6.52 -43.37 -9.98
CA GLN A 3 5.95 -42.86 -8.72
C GLN A 3 5.91 -41.33 -8.69
N THR A 4 6.92 -40.67 -9.25
CA THR A 4 7.02 -39.20 -9.33
C THR A 4 5.97 -38.64 -10.28
N GLU A 5 5.77 -39.27 -11.43
CA GLU A 5 4.76 -38.90 -12.42
C GLU A 5 3.34 -39.09 -11.88
N LYS A 6 3.10 -40.19 -11.14
CA LYS A 6 1.82 -40.44 -10.47
C LYS A 6 1.52 -39.37 -9.41
N ASN A 7 2.51 -39.00 -8.60
CA ASN A 7 2.34 -37.97 -7.57
C ASN A 7 2.04 -36.58 -8.19
N ILE A 8 2.68 -36.25 -9.32
CA ILE A 8 2.42 -34.99 -10.05
C ILE A 8 1.00 -34.97 -10.63
N ALA A 9 0.53 -36.08 -11.19
CA ALA A 9 -0.83 -36.19 -11.73
C ALA A 9 -1.89 -36.05 -10.63
N GLU A 10 -1.68 -36.69 -9.48
CA GLU A 10 -2.57 -36.59 -8.31
C GLU A 10 -2.60 -35.17 -7.70
N GLU A 11 -1.47 -34.46 -7.73
CA GLU A 11 -1.39 -33.07 -7.25
C GLU A 11 -2.14 -32.12 -8.19
N LYS A 12 -2.00 -32.31 -9.51
CA LYS A 12 -2.76 -31.55 -10.51
C LYS A 12 -4.26 -31.76 -10.38
N GLN A 13 -4.70 -33.01 -10.21
CA GLN A 13 -6.12 -33.31 -10.03
C GLN A 13 -6.69 -32.62 -8.78
N ARG A 14 -5.99 -32.69 -7.65
CA ARG A 14 -6.41 -32.02 -6.41
C ARG A 14 -6.50 -30.51 -6.55
N HIS A 15 -5.59 -29.91 -7.30
CA HIS A 15 -5.60 -28.47 -7.60
C HIS A 15 -6.83 -28.08 -8.44
N GLU A 16 -7.14 -28.87 -9.47
CA GLU A 16 -8.30 -28.67 -10.33
C GLU A 16 -9.62 -28.86 -9.56
N ASP A 17 -9.69 -29.87 -8.70
CA ASP A 17 -10.85 -30.09 -7.81
C ASP A 17 -11.07 -28.90 -6.86
N ALA A 18 -9.99 -28.33 -6.30
CA ALA A 18 -10.07 -27.15 -5.43
C ALA A 18 -10.59 -25.91 -6.17
N LEU A 19 -10.09 -25.65 -7.40
CA LEU A 19 -10.59 -24.57 -8.25
C LEU A 19 -12.09 -24.73 -8.55
N ASN A 20 -12.51 -25.94 -8.91
CA ASN A 20 -13.91 -26.26 -9.16
C ASN A 20 -14.80 -26.04 -7.92
N GLN A 21 -14.29 -26.33 -6.71
CA GLN A 21 -15.02 -26.06 -5.47
C GLN A 21 -15.17 -24.56 -5.22
N ILE A 22 -14.12 -23.76 -5.43
CA ILE A 22 -14.20 -22.31 -5.28
C ILE A 22 -15.16 -21.69 -6.29
N GLU A 23 -15.15 -22.11 -7.55
CA GLU A 23 -16.11 -21.60 -8.53
C GLU A 23 -17.57 -21.93 -8.18
N LYS A 24 -17.82 -23.12 -7.62
CA LYS A 24 -19.14 -23.48 -7.11
C LYS A 24 -19.54 -22.60 -5.93
N LEU A 25 -18.63 -22.37 -5.00
CA LEU A 25 -18.86 -21.50 -3.84
C LEU A 25 -19.10 -20.06 -4.27
N GLU A 26 -18.33 -19.54 -5.23
CA GLU A 26 -18.50 -18.21 -5.80
C GLU A 26 -19.89 -18.04 -6.41
N LYS A 27 -20.33 -19.00 -7.24
CA LYS A 27 -21.69 -19.00 -7.82
C LYS A 27 -22.78 -19.03 -6.76
N HIS A 28 -22.59 -19.84 -5.71
CA HIS A 28 -23.54 -19.94 -4.62
C HIS A 28 -23.61 -18.65 -3.80
N MET A 29 -22.46 -18.09 -3.40
CA MET A 29 -22.41 -16.83 -2.65
C MET A 29 -22.94 -15.65 -3.45
N LYS A 30 -22.73 -15.63 -4.77
CA LYS A 30 -23.25 -14.57 -5.65
C LYS A 30 -24.77 -14.46 -5.61
N SER A 31 -25.51 -15.54 -5.34
CA SER A 31 -26.97 -15.46 -5.17
C SER A 31 -27.42 -14.89 -3.81
N TYR A 32 -26.52 -14.83 -2.83
CA TYR A 32 -26.79 -14.31 -1.49
C TYR A 32 -26.13 -12.96 -1.20
N ALA A 33 -25.11 -12.58 -1.98
CA ALA A 33 -24.47 -11.27 -1.95
C ALA A 33 -25.39 -10.20 -2.57
N ASN A 34 -26.59 -10.02 -1.99
CA ASN A 34 -27.42 -8.85 -2.25
C ASN A 34 -26.71 -7.61 -1.67
N GLU A 35 -26.85 -6.46 -2.32
CA GLU A 35 -26.12 -5.21 -1.99
C GLU A 35 -26.36 -4.67 -0.56
N THR A 36 -27.23 -5.29 0.23
CA THR A 36 -27.67 -4.79 1.54
C THR A 36 -26.88 -5.33 2.73
N ASP A 37 -26.15 -6.45 2.61
CA ASP A 37 -25.36 -7.02 3.72
C ASP A 37 -23.85 -6.84 3.46
N GLU A 38 -23.26 -5.90 4.22
CA GLU A 38 -21.84 -5.53 4.10
C GLU A 38 -20.90 -6.69 4.46
N PHE A 39 -21.28 -7.56 5.41
CA PHE A 39 -20.48 -8.72 5.79
C PHE A 39 -20.43 -9.76 4.66
N LEU A 40 -21.56 -10.06 4.04
CA LEU A 40 -21.61 -11.00 2.91
C LEU A 40 -20.86 -10.44 1.68
N LYS A 41 -20.93 -9.14 1.43
CA LYS A 41 -20.19 -8.46 0.37
C LYS A 41 -18.68 -8.56 0.58
N ASP A 42 -18.21 -8.32 1.81
CA ASP A 42 -16.80 -8.36 2.15
C ASP A 42 -16.25 -9.78 2.13
N LEU A 43 -17.01 -10.76 2.63
CA LEU A 43 -16.67 -12.18 2.51
C LEU A 43 -16.58 -12.63 1.05
N PHE A 44 -17.47 -12.13 0.19
CA PHE A 44 -17.41 -12.39 -1.25
C PHE A 44 -16.18 -11.74 -1.90
N THR A 45 -15.76 -10.57 -1.42
CA THR A 45 -14.53 -9.90 -1.87
C THR A 45 -13.29 -10.71 -1.50
N ASP A 46 -13.21 -11.26 -0.28
CA ASP A 46 -12.13 -12.16 0.13
C ASP A 46 -12.07 -13.41 -0.76
N LEU A 47 -13.23 -14.03 -1.01
CA LEU A 47 -13.36 -15.23 -1.83
C LEU A 47 -12.87 -14.99 -3.27
N THR A 48 -13.33 -13.91 -3.90
CA THR A 48 -13.01 -13.60 -5.30
C THR A 48 -11.63 -12.95 -5.48
N GLY A 49 -11.06 -12.42 -4.40
CA GLY A 49 -9.70 -11.86 -4.33
C GLY A 49 -8.65 -12.87 -3.90
N GLN A 50 -8.05 -12.65 -2.73
CA GLN A 50 -6.88 -13.38 -2.23
C GLN A 50 -7.12 -14.89 -2.13
N VAL A 51 -8.33 -15.35 -1.82
CA VAL A 51 -8.63 -16.80 -1.73
C VAL A 51 -8.53 -17.47 -3.10
N LYS A 52 -9.15 -16.90 -4.13
CA LYS A 52 -9.06 -17.40 -5.50
C LYS A 52 -7.64 -17.29 -6.05
N GLU A 53 -6.91 -16.23 -5.70
CA GLU A 53 -5.50 -16.06 -6.05
C GLU A 53 -4.61 -17.12 -5.38
N ALA A 54 -4.83 -17.40 -4.09
CA ALA A 54 -4.06 -18.38 -3.32
C ALA A 54 -4.05 -19.77 -3.96
N ILE A 55 -5.17 -20.16 -4.58
CA ILE A 55 -5.32 -21.44 -5.27
C ILE A 55 -5.22 -21.33 -6.80
N GLY A 56 -5.03 -20.13 -7.35
CA GLY A 56 -5.02 -19.93 -8.81
C GLY A 56 -3.87 -20.66 -9.50
N LYS A 57 -2.72 -20.76 -8.82
CA LYS A 57 -1.52 -21.46 -9.29
C LYS A 57 -0.94 -22.33 -8.19
N VAL A 58 -0.46 -23.52 -8.54
CA VAL A 58 0.17 -24.46 -7.60
C VAL A 58 1.35 -23.80 -6.90
N GLU A 59 2.11 -22.96 -7.62
CA GLU A 59 3.25 -22.22 -7.10
C GLU A 59 2.83 -21.18 -6.05
N TRP A 60 1.72 -20.48 -6.25
CA TRP A 60 1.18 -19.50 -5.31
C TRP A 60 0.65 -20.18 -4.04
N PHE A 61 -0.06 -21.30 -4.23
CA PHE A 61 -0.53 -22.13 -3.13
C PHE A 61 0.64 -22.60 -2.26
N LYS A 62 1.67 -23.20 -2.87
CA LYS A 62 2.87 -23.66 -2.15
C LYS A 62 3.64 -22.53 -1.47
N LYS A 63 3.71 -21.36 -2.11
CA LYS A 63 4.48 -20.22 -1.60
C LYS A 63 3.81 -19.54 -0.42
N TRP A 64 2.49 -19.34 -0.45
CA TRP A 64 1.79 -18.59 0.59
C TRP A 64 0.35 -19.08 0.85
N GLY A 65 -0.36 -19.60 -0.15
CA GLY A 65 -1.74 -20.06 0.00
C GLY A 65 -1.93 -21.13 1.08
N VAL A 66 -0.97 -22.05 1.21
CA VAL A 66 -0.96 -23.12 2.23
C VAL A 66 -0.94 -22.60 3.67
N HIS A 67 -0.46 -21.37 3.89
CA HIS A 67 -0.45 -20.73 5.21
C HIS A 67 -1.62 -19.74 5.36
N PHE A 68 -1.93 -19.02 4.29
CA PHE A 68 -3.00 -18.03 4.25
C PHE A 68 -4.37 -18.64 4.46
N LEU A 69 -4.74 -19.69 3.73
CA LEU A 69 -6.09 -20.26 3.78
C LEU A 69 -6.45 -20.82 5.16
N PRO A 70 -5.58 -21.58 5.86
CA PRO A 70 -5.86 -22.00 7.24
C PRO A 70 -5.94 -20.83 8.22
N SER A 71 -5.12 -19.78 8.02
CA SER A 71 -5.15 -18.57 8.86
C SER A 71 -6.50 -17.85 8.72
N LEU A 72 -6.95 -17.59 7.49
CA LEU A 72 -8.22 -16.95 7.20
C LEU A 72 -9.41 -17.80 7.69
N THR A 73 -9.37 -19.11 7.42
CA THR A 73 -10.40 -20.06 7.91
C THR A 73 -10.49 -20.03 9.43
N ARG A 74 -9.35 -20.04 10.12
CA ARG A 74 -9.30 -20.00 11.58
C ARG A 74 -9.84 -18.67 12.12
N ALA A 75 -9.56 -17.56 11.45
CA ALA A 75 -10.06 -16.23 11.80
C ALA A 75 -11.58 -16.15 11.75
N HIS A 76 -12.20 -16.66 10.68
CA HIS A 76 -13.66 -16.77 10.61
C HIS A 76 -14.24 -17.72 11.65
N LEU A 77 -13.62 -18.90 11.85
CA LEU A 77 -14.12 -19.91 12.78
C LEU A 77 -14.11 -19.42 14.24
N LEU A 78 -13.12 -18.62 14.61
CA LEU A 78 -12.98 -18.02 15.93
C LEU A 78 -13.54 -16.61 16.04
N GLN A 79 -14.04 -16.05 14.93
CA GLN A 79 -14.54 -14.67 14.84
C GLN A 79 -13.56 -13.63 15.40
N PHE A 80 -12.33 -13.58 14.87
CA PHE A 80 -11.37 -12.52 15.18
C PHE A 80 -10.72 -11.94 13.92
N CYS A 81 -10.36 -10.65 14.00
CA CYS A 81 -9.64 -9.93 12.96
C CYS A 81 -8.14 -10.26 13.04
N ASN A 82 -7.66 -11.18 12.19
CA ASN A 82 -6.27 -11.64 12.19
C ASN A 82 -5.32 -10.79 11.32
N ASN A 83 -5.86 -10.03 10.36
CA ASN A 83 -5.09 -9.20 9.44
C ASN A 83 -5.91 -7.97 9.02
N PHE A 84 -5.30 -7.02 8.31
CA PHE A 84 -5.94 -5.77 7.88
C PHE A 84 -6.33 -5.74 6.39
N LYS A 85 -5.93 -6.75 5.61
CA LYS A 85 -6.08 -6.78 4.14
C LYS A 85 -7.42 -7.36 3.71
N ASP A 86 -7.87 -8.40 4.40
CA ASP A 86 -9.10 -9.12 4.07
C ASP A 86 -10.28 -8.40 4.73
N PRO A 87 -11.20 -7.77 3.95
CA PRO A 87 -12.36 -7.07 4.48
C PRO A 87 -13.31 -7.97 5.30
N GLY A 88 -13.46 -9.26 4.97
CA GLY A 88 -14.43 -10.13 5.65
C GLY A 88 -14.12 -10.35 7.13
N VAL A 89 -12.85 -10.38 7.53
CA VAL A 89 -12.46 -10.51 8.94
C VAL A 89 -12.50 -9.20 9.73
N GLN A 90 -12.63 -8.03 9.07
CA GLN A 90 -12.69 -6.73 9.74
C GLN A 90 -13.98 -6.54 10.55
N HIS A 91 -15.02 -7.31 10.24
CA HIS A 91 -16.30 -7.29 10.96
C HIS A 91 -16.17 -7.84 12.38
N TYR A 92 -15.13 -8.65 12.64
CA TYR A 92 -14.87 -9.21 13.96
C TYR A 92 -14.04 -8.27 14.82
N GLY A 93 -14.38 -8.16 16.10
CA GLY A 93 -13.63 -7.29 17.02
C GLY A 93 -13.90 -5.80 16.82
N SER A 94 -15.03 -5.43 16.21
CA SER A 94 -15.45 -4.03 15.98
C SER A 94 -15.84 -3.26 17.26
N GLY A 95 -15.78 -3.90 18.43
CA GLY A 95 -15.99 -3.27 19.73
C GLY A 95 -14.95 -2.20 20.05
N SER A 96 -15.37 -1.12 20.71
CA SER A 96 -14.51 0.02 21.05
C SER A 96 -13.32 -0.38 21.93
N LEU A 97 -13.53 -1.26 22.91
CA LEU A 97 -12.50 -1.78 23.81
C LEU A 97 -11.47 -2.66 23.06
N PHE A 98 -11.94 -3.59 22.23
CA PHE A 98 -11.05 -4.46 21.44
C PHE A 98 -10.20 -3.64 20.47
N SER A 99 -10.82 -2.65 19.80
CA SER A 99 -10.07 -1.70 18.97
C SER A 99 -8.96 -1.04 19.77
N GLN A 100 -9.25 -0.47 20.94
CA GLN A 100 -8.25 0.22 21.77
C GLN A 100 -7.08 -0.68 22.17
N ILE A 101 -7.37 -1.91 22.62
CA ILE A 101 -6.34 -2.88 23.03
C ILE A 101 -5.48 -3.28 21.83
N ARG A 102 -6.11 -3.62 20.68
CA ARG A 102 -5.40 -3.98 19.46
C ARG A 102 -4.47 -2.85 19.01
N ASP A 103 -4.93 -1.60 19.07
CA ASP A 103 -4.16 -0.43 18.67
C ASP A 103 -2.95 -0.21 19.59
N GLU A 104 -3.16 -0.33 20.90
CA GLU A 104 -2.08 -0.26 21.88
C GLU A 104 -1.05 -1.37 21.66
N MET A 105 -1.50 -2.59 21.34
CA MET A 105 -0.62 -3.69 20.97
C MET A 105 0.12 -3.45 19.65
N ASP A 106 -0.53 -2.82 18.65
CA ASP A 106 0.11 -2.47 17.37
C ASP A 106 1.18 -1.39 17.56
N ASP A 107 0.92 -0.39 18.39
CA ASP A 107 1.88 0.66 18.76
C ASP A 107 3.10 0.07 19.48
N ILE A 108 2.87 -0.83 20.44
CA ILE A 108 3.94 -1.56 21.14
C ILE A 108 4.74 -2.39 20.14
N PHE A 109 4.06 -3.16 19.29
CA PHE A 109 4.70 -4.06 18.31
C PHE A 109 5.53 -3.29 17.28
N CYS A 110 5.00 -2.21 16.72
CA CYS A 110 5.74 -1.32 15.81
C CYS A 110 6.90 -0.60 16.51
N GLY A 111 6.81 -0.41 17.83
CA GLY A 111 7.88 0.13 18.66
C GLY A 111 8.98 -0.89 19.01
N LEU A 112 8.76 -2.19 18.78
CA LEU A 112 9.77 -3.21 19.05
C LEU A 112 10.96 -3.06 18.08
N PRO A 113 12.20 -3.21 18.57
CA PRO A 113 13.35 -3.27 17.68
C PRO A 113 13.22 -4.48 16.76
N ALA A 114 13.60 -4.31 15.49
CA ALA A 114 13.60 -5.41 14.54
C ALA A 114 14.31 -6.64 15.13
N PRO A 115 13.75 -7.86 14.96
CA PRO A 115 14.30 -9.05 15.59
C PRO A 115 15.76 -9.25 15.18
N LYS A 116 16.65 -9.44 16.17
CA LYS A 116 18.08 -9.73 15.93
C LYS A 116 18.19 -11.13 15.34
N ARG A 117 18.76 -11.23 14.13
CA ARG A 117 18.93 -12.50 13.42
C ARG A 117 20.18 -13.24 13.86
N THR A 118 20.11 -14.56 13.74
CA THR A 118 21.28 -15.46 13.75
C THR A 118 21.79 -15.82 12.35
N GLU A 119 21.05 -15.58 11.24
CA GLU A 119 21.52 -15.89 9.86
C GLU A 119 21.00 -14.93 8.75
N THR A 120 21.67 -14.98 7.59
CA THR A 120 21.83 -14.04 6.46
C THR A 120 20.59 -13.73 5.57
N GLY A 121 19.38 -13.72 6.12
CA GLY A 121 18.19 -13.24 5.40
C GLY A 121 17.99 -11.71 5.51
N ALA A 122 17.24 -11.10 4.57
CA ALA A 122 16.82 -9.68 4.64
C ALA A 122 15.64 -9.47 5.61
N THR A 123 15.77 -8.54 6.58
CA THR A 123 14.83 -8.38 7.71
C THR A 123 13.55 -7.71 7.24
N ILE A 124 12.46 -8.47 7.19
CA ILE A 124 11.13 -7.91 6.91
C ILE A 124 10.60 -7.37 8.24
N ASP A 125 10.53 -6.05 8.32
CA ASP A 125 9.85 -5.35 9.40
C ASP A 125 8.38 -5.28 9.01
N MET A 126 7.49 -5.77 9.87
CA MET A 126 6.05 -5.79 9.61
C MET A 126 5.46 -4.37 9.55
N SER A 127 6.15 -3.36 10.12
CA SER A 127 5.81 -1.94 9.98
C SER A 127 5.71 -1.46 8.53
N VAL A 128 6.39 -2.17 7.61
CA VAL A 128 6.38 -1.90 6.15
C VAL A 128 5.03 -2.20 5.53
N PHE A 129 4.29 -3.16 6.10
CA PHE A 129 2.91 -3.45 5.73
C PHE A 129 1.92 -2.56 6.49
N HIS A 130 2.30 -2.01 7.65
CA HIS A 130 1.48 -1.09 8.46
C HIS A 130 1.62 0.40 8.09
N ASN A 131 2.53 0.77 7.18
CA ASN A 131 2.62 2.14 6.63
C ASN A 131 1.82 2.28 5.33
N ALA A 132 0.53 1.94 5.38
CA ALA A 132 -0.34 1.80 4.21
C ALA A 132 -0.86 3.14 3.63
N SER A 133 -0.17 4.28 3.81
CA SER A 133 -0.77 5.56 3.40
C SER A 133 0.20 6.71 3.10
N ALA A 134 -0.06 7.33 1.93
CA ALA A 134 0.81 8.17 1.05
C ALA A 134 2.14 7.53 0.69
N GLY A 135 2.09 6.69 -0.33
CA GLY A 135 3.30 6.25 -0.97
C GLY A 135 4.12 7.42 -1.54
N CYS A 136 5.43 7.22 -1.66
CA CYS A 136 6.38 8.20 -2.17
C CYS A 136 7.20 7.60 -3.32
N PHE A 137 7.74 8.49 -4.15
CA PHE A 137 8.60 8.21 -5.29
C PHE A 137 10.07 8.17 -4.86
N TYR A 138 10.86 7.31 -5.51
CA TYR A 138 12.32 7.40 -5.41
C TYR A 138 12.85 8.59 -6.21
N GLY A 139 13.79 9.34 -5.64
CA GLY A 139 14.30 10.58 -6.22
C GLY A 139 14.96 10.45 -7.59
N GLU A 140 15.53 9.30 -7.91
CA GLU A 140 16.18 9.04 -9.21
C GLU A 140 15.21 8.57 -10.30
N CYS A 141 13.92 8.42 -10.00
CA CYS A 141 12.92 8.19 -11.05
C CYS A 141 12.76 9.44 -11.92
N SER A 142 12.38 9.24 -13.18
CA SER A 142 12.10 10.26 -14.17
C SER A 142 10.61 10.56 -14.22
N VAL A 143 10.22 11.82 -14.04
CA VAL A 143 8.84 12.29 -14.15
C VAL A 143 8.66 13.14 -15.41
N ARG A 144 7.57 12.92 -16.14
CA ARG A 144 7.28 13.62 -17.39
C ARG A 144 6.65 14.99 -17.16
N LEU A 145 7.19 15.98 -17.86
CA LEU A 145 6.67 17.34 -17.93
C LEU A 145 5.65 17.48 -19.07
N MET A 146 4.76 18.47 -18.96
CA MET A 146 3.74 18.76 -19.98
C MET A 146 4.32 19.12 -21.35
N ASN A 147 5.54 19.64 -21.42
CA ASN A 147 6.23 19.94 -22.68
C ASN A 147 6.85 18.70 -23.35
N GLY A 148 6.66 17.51 -22.78
CA GLY A 148 7.17 16.24 -23.30
C GLY A 148 8.57 15.87 -22.82
N SER A 149 9.32 16.80 -22.21
CA SER A 149 10.59 16.51 -21.54
C SER A 149 10.37 15.82 -20.19
N SER A 150 11.45 15.40 -19.53
CA SER A 150 11.38 14.77 -18.21
C SER A 150 12.41 15.36 -17.25
N LYS A 151 12.17 15.19 -15.96
CA LYS A 151 13.05 15.62 -14.87
C LYS A 151 13.20 14.48 -13.87
N LEU A 152 14.28 14.46 -13.08
CA LEU A 152 14.32 13.55 -11.94
C LEU A 152 13.30 14.01 -10.89
N VAL A 153 12.68 13.05 -10.22
CA VAL A 153 11.69 13.28 -9.16
C VAL A 153 12.25 14.19 -8.08
N LYS A 154 13.52 14.01 -7.70
CA LYS A 154 14.19 14.85 -6.69
C LYS A 154 14.44 16.30 -7.14
N ASP A 155 14.44 16.54 -8.45
CA ASP A 155 14.74 17.85 -9.05
C ASP A 155 13.48 18.67 -9.35
N VAL A 156 12.29 18.08 -9.19
CA VAL A 156 11.01 18.77 -9.37
C VAL A 156 10.89 19.95 -8.42
N GLN A 157 10.40 21.08 -8.93
CA GLN A 157 10.21 22.31 -8.18
C GLN A 157 8.74 22.77 -8.23
N PRO A 158 8.27 23.51 -7.22
CA PRO A 158 7.03 24.27 -7.32
C PRO A 158 7.04 25.16 -8.57
N GLY A 159 5.93 25.16 -9.31
CA GLY A 159 5.80 25.81 -10.61
C GLY A 159 6.09 24.91 -11.83
N ASP A 160 6.76 23.77 -11.66
CA ASP A 160 6.90 22.78 -12.74
C ASP A 160 5.52 22.25 -13.16
N ARG A 161 5.34 21.92 -14.44
CA ARG A 161 4.08 21.38 -14.98
C ARG A 161 4.23 19.92 -15.33
N LEU A 162 3.65 19.04 -14.52
CA LEU A 162 3.74 17.59 -14.69
C LEU A 162 2.57 17.07 -15.53
N GLY A 163 2.82 16.07 -16.38
CA GLY A 163 1.86 15.59 -17.37
C GLY A 163 1.90 14.08 -17.61
N PRO A 164 1.05 13.56 -18.51
CA PRO A 164 0.16 14.31 -19.41
C PRO A 164 -1.18 14.78 -18.79
N HIS A 165 -1.62 14.16 -17.70
CA HIS A 165 -2.95 14.43 -17.10
C HIS A 165 -2.91 15.28 -15.83
N GLY A 166 -1.71 15.71 -15.41
CA GLY A 166 -1.49 16.51 -14.21
C GLY A 166 -1.67 18.01 -14.39
N GLY A 167 -0.91 18.76 -13.60
CA GLY A 167 -0.98 20.21 -13.49
C GLY A 167 0.32 20.81 -12.99
N MET A 168 0.24 22.04 -12.50
CA MET A 168 1.36 22.76 -11.91
C MET A 168 1.61 22.25 -10.48
N VAL A 169 2.87 22.02 -10.14
CA VAL A 169 3.29 21.64 -8.79
C VAL A 169 3.09 22.83 -7.86
N LYS A 170 2.19 22.69 -6.88
CA LYS A 170 2.02 23.64 -5.78
C LYS A 170 3.04 23.40 -4.68
N PHE A 171 3.21 22.14 -4.29
CA PHE A 171 4.14 21.73 -3.25
C PHE A 171 4.91 20.48 -3.65
N VAL A 172 6.19 20.45 -3.27
CA VAL A 172 7.03 19.25 -3.30
C VAL A 172 7.19 18.78 -1.87
N VAL A 173 6.76 17.56 -1.57
CA VAL A 173 6.92 16.95 -0.24
C VAL A 173 8.15 16.06 -0.27
N LYS A 174 9.17 16.43 0.50
CA LYS A 174 10.42 15.69 0.65
C LYS A 174 10.45 15.02 2.02
N THR A 175 10.28 13.70 2.05
CA THR A 175 10.29 12.92 3.29
C THR A 175 11.70 12.39 3.54
N ILE A 176 12.37 12.89 4.57
CA ILE A 176 13.72 12.49 4.93
C ILE A 176 13.72 11.06 5.48
N CYS A 177 14.54 10.19 4.87
CA CYS A 177 14.59 8.78 5.22
C CYS A 177 15.48 8.54 6.45
N LYS A 178 14.93 7.87 7.46
CA LYS A 178 15.72 7.39 8.61
C LYS A 178 16.86 6.49 8.12
N ASN A 179 18.07 6.72 8.62
CA ASN A 179 19.28 5.98 8.22
C ASN A 179 19.64 6.06 6.72
N ARG A 180 19.10 7.04 5.97
CA ARG A 180 19.30 7.18 4.51
C ARG A 180 18.90 5.94 3.72
N LYS A 181 17.82 5.27 4.15
CA LYS A 181 17.28 4.08 3.48
C LYS A 181 15.76 4.09 3.53
N ALA A 182 15.13 3.56 2.49
CA ALA A 182 13.69 3.32 2.46
C ALA A 182 13.39 1.95 1.85
N LYS A 183 12.28 1.35 2.31
CA LYS A 183 11.79 0.10 1.70
C LYS A 183 10.86 0.44 0.54
N MET A 184 11.24 0.01 -0.66
CA MET A 184 10.53 0.31 -1.90
C MET A 184 10.44 -0.95 -2.76
N VAL A 185 9.46 -1.00 -3.64
CA VAL A 185 9.33 -2.07 -4.63
C VAL A 185 9.81 -1.57 -5.99
N ILE A 186 10.24 -2.51 -6.83
CA ILE A 186 10.64 -2.25 -8.20
C ILE A 186 9.58 -2.89 -9.09
N VAL A 187 8.82 -2.09 -9.81
CA VAL A 187 7.78 -2.54 -10.74
C VAL A 187 8.37 -2.57 -12.14
N ASP A 188 8.25 -3.72 -12.81
CA ASP A 188 8.73 -3.98 -14.17
C ASP A 188 10.19 -3.58 -14.42
N ASN A 189 11.06 -3.78 -13.41
CA ASN A 189 12.48 -3.38 -13.43
C ASN A 189 12.73 -1.90 -13.79
N ASN A 190 11.72 -1.04 -13.67
CA ASN A 190 11.76 0.33 -14.17
C ASN A 190 11.34 1.35 -13.10
N LEU A 191 10.16 1.19 -12.50
CA LEU A 191 9.65 2.12 -11.50
C LEU A 191 10.08 1.71 -10.09
N ILE A 192 10.75 2.60 -9.37
CA ILE A 192 11.08 2.42 -7.94
C ILE A 192 10.17 3.31 -7.09
N ILE A 193 9.32 2.68 -6.28
CA ILE A 193 8.27 3.37 -5.55
C ILE A 193 7.94 2.64 -4.25
N THR A 194 7.38 3.33 -3.26
CA THR A 194 6.89 2.65 -2.05
C THR A 194 5.75 1.68 -2.39
N ALA A 195 5.69 0.57 -1.65
CA ALA A 195 4.78 -0.55 -1.87
C ALA A 195 3.28 -0.19 -1.97
N TRP A 196 2.86 0.90 -1.32
CA TRP A 196 1.46 1.34 -1.20
C TRP A 196 1.16 2.63 -1.96
N HIS A 197 1.99 3.03 -2.93
CA HIS A 197 1.69 4.15 -3.81
C HIS A 197 0.83 3.68 -4.99
N PRO A 198 -0.44 4.10 -5.13
CA PRO A 198 -1.28 3.65 -6.23
C PRO A 198 -0.70 3.99 -7.60
N ILE A 199 -0.59 2.98 -8.45
CA ILE A 199 -0.20 3.12 -9.87
C ILE A 199 -1.33 2.61 -10.76
N ARG A 200 -1.42 3.13 -11.98
CA ARG A 200 -2.40 2.66 -12.97
C ARG A 200 -1.76 1.65 -13.92
N VAL A 201 -2.33 0.45 -13.98
CA VAL A 201 -1.96 -0.61 -14.93
C VAL A 201 -3.24 -1.09 -15.61
N ASN A 202 -3.23 -1.18 -16.94
CA ASN A 202 -4.42 -1.55 -17.73
C ASN A 202 -5.68 -0.73 -17.35
N GLN A 203 -5.50 0.59 -17.15
CA GLN A 203 -6.56 1.53 -16.75
C GLN A 203 -7.14 1.32 -15.34
N GLN A 204 -6.58 0.43 -14.53
CA GLN A 204 -7.02 0.18 -13.16
C GLN A 204 -5.96 0.62 -12.15
N TRP A 205 -6.41 1.23 -11.05
CA TRP A 205 -5.55 1.52 -9.91
C TRP A 205 -5.19 0.22 -9.19
N ILE A 206 -3.89 0.03 -8.94
CA ILE A 206 -3.36 -1.11 -8.20
C ILE A 206 -2.30 -0.65 -7.20
N MET A 207 -2.11 -1.42 -6.13
CA MET A 207 -0.99 -1.21 -5.22
C MET A 207 0.22 -2.01 -5.72
N PRO A 208 1.41 -1.40 -5.87
CA PRO A 208 2.61 -2.09 -6.32
C PRO A 208 2.92 -3.39 -5.55
N CYS A 209 2.58 -3.46 -4.25
CA CYS A 209 2.75 -4.68 -3.46
C CYS A 209 1.91 -5.89 -3.91
N SER A 210 0.87 -5.70 -4.73
CA SER A 210 0.15 -6.83 -5.34
C SER A 210 0.90 -7.42 -6.54
N LEU A 211 1.86 -6.69 -7.12
CA LEU A 211 2.66 -7.14 -8.25
C LEU A 211 3.98 -7.78 -7.84
N VAL A 212 4.56 -7.34 -6.71
CA VAL A 212 5.92 -7.72 -6.29
C VAL A 212 5.90 -8.37 -4.91
N SER A 213 6.58 -9.52 -4.78
CA SER A 213 6.50 -10.34 -3.55
C SER A 213 7.21 -9.74 -2.33
N SER A 214 8.19 -8.85 -2.50
CA SER A 214 8.95 -8.30 -1.37
C SER A 214 9.57 -6.93 -1.69
N PRO A 215 9.46 -5.94 -0.78
CA PRO A 215 10.20 -4.69 -0.88
C PRO A 215 11.71 -4.88 -0.77
N ASN A 216 12.46 -4.05 -1.47
CA ASN A 216 13.91 -3.89 -1.38
C ASN A 216 14.26 -2.74 -0.45
N GLU A 217 15.38 -2.85 0.26
CA GLU A 217 15.96 -1.73 0.99
C GLU A 217 16.84 -0.91 0.04
N ILE A 218 16.37 0.28 -0.33
CA ILE A 218 17.04 1.18 -1.28
C ILE A 218 17.72 2.30 -0.50
N SER A 219 19.00 2.53 -0.78
CA SER A 219 19.74 3.68 -0.26
C SER A 219 19.19 4.98 -0.87
N CYS A 220 18.67 5.86 -0.02
CA CYS A 220 18.10 7.14 -0.43
C CYS A 220 18.06 8.12 0.74
N GLU A 221 18.41 9.39 0.48
CA GLU A 221 18.33 10.43 1.51
C GLU A 221 16.87 10.80 1.81
N ALA A 222 16.04 10.83 0.77
CA ALA A 222 14.64 11.20 0.86
C ALA A 222 13.82 10.50 -0.21
N VAL A 223 12.52 10.42 0.05
CA VAL A 223 11.47 10.06 -0.93
C VAL A 223 10.54 11.24 -1.14
N TYR A 224 9.87 11.28 -2.28
CA TYR A 224 9.17 12.48 -2.73
C TYR A 224 7.69 12.22 -3.03
N ASN A 225 6.85 13.23 -2.87
CA ASN A 225 5.49 13.26 -3.43
C ASN A 225 5.15 14.72 -3.79
N PHE A 226 4.10 14.92 -4.59
CA PHE A 226 3.73 16.22 -5.12
C PHE A 226 2.30 16.57 -4.73
N ALA A 227 1.99 17.85 -4.60
CA ALA A 227 0.63 18.36 -4.61
C ALA A 227 0.47 19.24 -5.85
N LEU A 228 -0.49 18.90 -6.71
CA LEU A 228 -0.74 19.63 -7.95
C LEU A 228 -1.93 20.59 -7.78
N ASP A 229 -2.06 21.55 -8.70
CA ASP A 229 -3.24 22.42 -8.76
C ASP A 229 -4.46 21.76 -9.39
N ARG A 230 -4.26 20.75 -10.25
CA ARG A 230 -5.30 19.96 -10.92
C ARG A 230 -4.78 18.61 -11.39
N GLY A 231 -5.70 17.74 -11.79
CA GLY A 231 -5.41 16.47 -12.48
C GLY A 231 -4.90 15.38 -11.53
N HIS A 232 -3.94 15.74 -10.68
CA HIS A 232 -3.38 14.92 -9.61
C HIS A 232 -2.84 13.55 -10.02
N THR A 233 -2.56 13.35 -11.31
CA THR A 233 -1.81 12.19 -11.80
C THR A 233 -0.55 12.65 -12.53
N VAL A 234 0.50 11.84 -12.42
CA VAL A 234 1.82 12.10 -13.01
C VAL A 234 2.35 10.84 -13.66
N LEU A 235 3.11 10.99 -14.75
CA LEU A 235 3.78 9.86 -15.40
C LEU A 235 5.22 9.77 -14.87
N VAL A 236 5.53 8.71 -14.13
CA VAL A 236 6.86 8.44 -13.55
C VAL A 236 7.38 7.11 -14.10
N ASN A 237 8.51 7.14 -14.81
CA ASN A 237 9.07 5.98 -15.52
C ASN A 237 8.01 5.21 -16.32
N ASP A 238 7.15 5.93 -17.05
CA ASP A 238 6.04 5.41 -17.88
C ASP A 238 4.85 4.80 -17.13
N PHE A 239 4.82 4.88 -15.80
CA PHE A 239 3.65 4.52 -14.99
C PHE A 239 2.87 5.76 -14.57
N GLU A 240 1.55 5.72 -14.71
CA GLU A 240 0.70 6.77 -14.17
C GLU A 240 0.50 6.54 -12.66
N CYS A 241 0.85 7.56 -11.89
CA CYS A 241 0.89 7.54 -10.43
C CYS A 241 0.04 8.67 -9.87
N VAL A 242 -0.51 8.49 -8.67
CA VAL A 242 -1.32 9.50 -7.99
C VAL A 242 -0.46 10.49 -7.19
N THR A 243 -0.95 11.72 -7.04
CA THR A 243 -0.32 12.76 -6.21
C THR A 243 -1.22 13.16 -5.04
N LEU A 244 -0.73 13.98 -4.12
CA LEU A 244 -1.49 14.40 -2.94
C LEU A 244 -2.65 15.34 -3.31
N GLY A 245 -3.71 15.30 -2.51
CA GLY A 245 -4.91 16.11 -2.67
C GLY A 245 -5.81 15.69 -3.84
N HIS A 246 -5.67 14.46 -4.34
CA HIS A 246 -6.26 14.04 -5.61
C HIS A 246 -7.80 13.95 -5.67
N GLY A 247 -8.50 13.79 -4.55
CA GLY A 247 -9.96 13.74 -4.52
C GLY A 247 -10.62 12.47 -5.10
N PHE A 248 -9.84 11.56 -5.70
CA PHE A 248 -10.34 10.28 -6.25
C PHE A 248 -11.03 9.39 -5.20
N GLN A 249 -12.04 8.66 -5.64
CA GLN A 249 -12.96 7.89 -4.78
C GLN A 249 -12.95 6.39 -5.05
N GLU A 250 -12.20 5.92 -6.04
CA GLU A 250 -12.03 4.50 -6.35
C GLU A 250 -11.24 3.80 -5.23
N ASP A 251 -11.62 2.57 -4.86
CA ASP A 251 -11.21 1.94 -3.59
C ASP A 251 -9.69 1.87 -3.36
N VAL A 252 -8.90 1.58 -4.39
CA VAL A 252 -7.43 1.45 -4.28
C VAL A 252 -6.75 2.80 -4.05
N VAL A 253 -7.28 3.87 -4.65
CA VAL A 253 -6.63 5.19 -4.64
C VAL A 253 -7.24 6.13 -3.61
N ARG A 254 -8.50 5.90 -3.20
CA ARG A 254 -9.22 6.72 -2.24
C ARG A 254 -8.48 6.75 -0.90
N HIS A 255 -8.23 7.95 -0.40
CA HIS A 255 -7.60 8.11 0.90
C HIS A 255 -8.18 9.28 1.69
N ALA A 256 -8.61 9.02 2.93
CA ALA A 256 -9.35 9.98 3.76
C ALA A 256 -8.56 11.27 4.11
N TYR A 257 -7.23 11.21 4.15
CA TYR A 257 -6.36 12.35 4.39
C TYR A 257 -5.62 12.81 3.13
N TYR A 258 -4.65 12.01 2.66
CA TYR A 258 -3.85 12.30 1.47
C TYR A 258 -4.62 12.48 0.16
N GLY A 259 -5.84 11.94 0.03
CA GLY A 259 -6.72 12.18 -1.12
C GLY A 259 -7.70 13.32 -0.93
N SER A 260 -7.50 14.18 0.08
CA SER A 260 -8.44 15.26 0.42
C SER A 260 -7.73 16.61 0.54
N GLU A 261 -8.51 17.69 0.57
CA GLU A 261 -8.01 19.05 0.82
C GLU A 261 -7.30 19.22 2.17
N ARG A 262 -7.48 18.26 3.10
CA ARG A 262 -6.82 18.30 4.42
C ARG A 262 -5.31 18.26 4.32
N VAL A 263 -4.75 17.44 3.42
CA VAL A 263 -3.29 17.41 3.24
C VAL A 263 -2.81 18.73 2.65
N ILE A 264 -3.54 19.33 1.71
CA ILE A 264 -3.18 20.61 1.10
C ILE A 264 -3.11 21.72 2.16
N LYS A 265 -4.12 21.81 3.03
CA LYS A 265 -4.14 22.80 4.13
C LYS A 265 -2.99 22.63 5.12
N ASP A 266 -2.57 21.40 5.39
CA ASP A 266 -1.42 21.16 6.28
C ASP A 266 -0.10 21.50 5.57
N LEU A 267 0.02 21.20 4.27
CA LEU A 267 1.17 21.60 3.46
C LEU A 267 1.30 23.13 3.36
N GLU A 268 0.20 23.87 3.21
CA GLU A 268 0.20 25.33 3.25
C GLU A 268 0.77 25.87 4.57
N LYS A 269 0.36 25.31 5.71
CA LYS A 269 0.90 25.68 7.03
C LYS A 269 2.38 25.38 7.14
N PHE A 270 2.80 24.19 6.72
CA PHE A 270 4.21 23.80 6.75
C PHE A 270 5.06 24.69 5.84
N ASN A 271 4.55 25.04 4.66
CA ASN A 271 5.24 25.95 3.74
C ASN A 271 5.45 27.33 4.38
N MET A 272 4.44 27.88 5.07
CA MET A 272 4.58 29.13 5.82
C MET A 272 5.62 29.02 6.95
N GLN A 273 5.71 27.86 7.61
CA GLN A 273 6.62 27.64 8.74
C GLN A 273 8.08 27.41 8.30
N GLN A 274 8.29 26.65 7.23
CA GLN A 274 9.63 26.34 6.70
C GLN A 274 10.17 27.44 5.79
N ASN A 275 9.29 28.20 5.14
CA ASN A 275 9.63 29.25 4.18
C ASN A 275 10.64 28.80 3.10
N ASN A 276 10.43 27.60 2.56
CA ASN A 276 11.36 26.96 1.62
C ASN A 276 10.78 26.89 0.19
N GLY A 277 10.11 27.96 -0.23
CA GLY A 277 9.67 28.16 -1.62
C GLY A 277 8.69 27.10 -2.17
N GLY A 278 7.93 26.42 -1.30
CA GLY A 278 7.00 25.33 -1.68
C GLY A 278 7.61 23.93 -1.61
N ILE A 279 8.88 23.78 -1.23
CA ILE A 279 9.49 22.49 -0.88
C ILE A 279 9.31 22.26 0.61
N ILE A 280 8.55 21.24 0.97
CA ILE A 280 8.18 20.93 2.36
C ILE A 280 8.93 19.69 2.79
N GLU A 281 9.86 19.85 3.72
CA GLU A 281 10.57 18.72 4.31
C GLU A 281 9.76 18.14 5.47
N ILE A 282 9.52 16.84 5.43
CA ILE A 282 8.84 16.11 6.51
C ILE A 282 9.70 14.94 6.99
N SER A 283 9.51 14.58 8.25
CA SER A 283 10.06 13.35 8.83
C SER A 283 8.94 12.51 9.42
N ASP A 284 9.20 11.22 9.69
CA ASP A 284 8.20 10.32 10.28
C ASP A 284 7.59 10.85 11.58
N LYS A 285 8.34 11.65 12.35
CA LYS A 285 7.87 12.26 13.60
C LYS A 285 6.75 13.28 13.41
N MET A 286 6.61 13.83 12.20
CA MET A 286 5.60 14.83 11.85
C MET A 286 4.30 14.19 11.34
N LEU A 287 4.27 12.87 11.13
CA LEU A 287 3.08 12.14 10.68
C LEU A 287 2.17 11.83 11.87
N GLN A 288 0.94 12.33 11.86
CA GLN A 288 -0.08 11.90 12.81
C GLN A 288 -0.84 10.71 12.25
N ARG A 289 -0.87 9.61 12.99
CA ARG A 289 -1.59 8.39 12.59
C ARG A 289 -2.86 8.19 13.43
N LYS A 290 -3.83 7.46 12.87
CA LYS A 290 -4.98 6.94 13.63
C LYS A 290 -4.50 5.71 14.39
N ASN A 291 -4.66 5.74 15.71
CA ASN A 291 -4.36 4.60 16.59
C ASN A 291 -5.02 3.31 16.05
N LYS A 292 -6.28 3.42 15.57
CA LYS A 292 -7.08 2.32 15.00
C LYS A 292 -6.55 1.58 13.78
N THR A 293 -5.71 2.20 12.99
CA THR A 293 -5.44 1.70 11.63
C THR A 293 -4.02 1.95 11.16
N GLY A 294 -3.19 2.64 11.94
CA GLY A 294 -1.88 3.15 11.50
C GLY A 294 -1.95 4.19 10.37
N LEU A 295 -3.15 4.45 9.81
CA LEU A 295 -3.33 5.36 8.68
C LEU A 295 -3.04 6.81 9.08
N VAL A 296 -2.33 7.53 8.21
CA VAL A 296 -2.05 8.94 8.45
C VAL A 296 -3.35 9.74 8.38
N LYS A 297 -3.60 10.55 9.41
CA LYS A 297 -4.77 11.43 9.55
C LYS A 297 -4.43 12.92 9.46
N GLY A 298 -3.16 13.27 9.50
CA GLY A 298 -2.71 14.65 9.63
C GLY A 298 -1.19 14.78 9.60
N LEU A 299 -0.73 16.00 9.39
CA LEU A 299 0.65 16.41 9.62
C LEU A 299 0.68 17.36 10.81
N GLN A 300 1.66 17.17 11.70
CA GLN A 300 1.88 18.07 12.83
C GLN A 300 3.32 18.56 12.83
N TRP A 301 3.46 19.87 12.79
CA TRP A 301 4.75 20.53 12.91
C TRP A 301 5.33 20.30 14.32
N GLN A 302 6.59 19.86 14.39
CA GLN A 302 7.31 19.64 15.65
C GLN A 302 8.50 20.58 15.86
N GLY A 303 8.57 21.69 15.12
CA GLY A 303 9.74 22.58 15.16
C GLY A 303 10.93 22.00 14.42
N ILE A 304 11.93 22.85 14.16
CA ILE A 304 13.19 22.42 13.57
C ILE A 304 13.97 21.68 14.66
N LEU A 305 14.14 20.36 14.52
CA LEU A 305 15.21 19.66 15.22
C LEU A 305 16.52 20.17 14.63
N VAL A 306 17.07 21.20 15.27
CA VAL A 306 18.50 21.50 15.14
C VAL A 306 19.21 20.25 15.66
N GLN A 307 19.77 19.45 14.76
CA GLN A 307 20.81 18.48 15.12
C GLN A 307 22.09 19.24 15.41
#